data_AF-A0A426YW86-F1
#
_entry.id   AF-A0A426YW86-F1
#
_cell.length_a   1.000
_cell.length_b   1.000
_cell.length_c   1.000
_cell.angle_alpha   90.00
_cell.angle_beta   90.00
_cell.angle_gamma   90.00
#
_symmetry.space_group_name_H-M   'P 1'
#
loop_
_entity.id
_entity.type
_entity.pdbx_description
1 polymer ?
#
loop_
_entity_poly.entity_id
_entity_poly.type
_entity_poly.pdbx_seq_one_letter_code
_entity_poly.pdbx_strand_id
1 'polypeptide(L)'
;MGISGVIPVLHKLVAFWHRPEALYTTGYEILMGLLYGLGALVYATRIPERWMPGKFDIAGHSHQLFHVLVVAGAYTHYQAGLMYLKWRDLEGC
;
A
#
# COMPACT_ATOMS: atom_id res chain seq x y z
N MET A 1 -2.50 -0.20 -13.41
CA MET A 1 -1.34 0.56 -12.91
C MET A 1 -0.82 0.08 -11.54
N GLY A 2 -1.66 -0.24 -10.54
CA GLY A 2 -1.15 -0.72 -9.23
C GLY A 2 -0.70 -2.21 -9.20
N ILE A 3 -1.46 -3.10 -9.84
CA ILE A 3 -1.21 -4.56 -9.79
C ILE A 3 0.07 -4.97 -10.54
N SER A 4 0.57 -4.16 -11.47
CA SER A 4 1.82 -4.44 -12.19
C SER A 4 3.04 -4.53 -11.27
N GLY A 5 2.96 -4.04 -10.02
CA GLY A 5 4.00 -4.21 -9.01
C GLY A 5 4.24 -5.66 -8.58
N VAL A 6 3.31 -6.59 -8.82
CA VAL A 6 3.48 -8.01 -8.45
C VAL A 6 4.69 -8.63 -9.15
N ILE A 7 4.90 -8.32 -10.43
CA ILE A 7 6.01 -8.89 -11.23
C ILE A 7 7.38 -8.53 -10.64
N PRO A 8 7.74 -7.24 -10.44
CA PRO A 8 9.03 -6.88 -9.87
C PRO A 8 9.20 -7.36 -8.41
N VAL A 9 8.13 -7.44 -7.61
CA VAL A 9 8.20 -7.99 -6.25
C VAL A 9 8.52 -9.49 -6.28
N LEU A 10 7.88 -10.25 -7.15
CA LEU A 10 8.19 -11.67 -7.33
C LEU A 10 9.63 -11.86 -7.84
N HIS A 11 10.06 -11.05 -8.80
CA HIS A 11 11.44 -11.09 -9.29
C HIS A 11 12.45 -10.82 -8.16
N LYS A 12 12.22 -9.78 -7.34
CA LYS A 12 13.03 -9.47 -6.15
C LYS A 12 13.09 -10.64 -5.18
N LEU A 13 11.95 -11.28 -4.88
CA LEU A 13 11.91 -12.44 -3.99
C LEU A 13 12.71 -13.61 -4.57
N VAL A 14 12.52 -13.96 -5.84
CA VAL A 14 13.28 -15.05 -6.46
C VAL A 14 14.79 -14.78 -6.41
N ALA A 15 15.21 -13.55 -6.69
CA ALA A 15 16.63 -13.19 -6.70
C ALA A 15 17.26 -13.05 -5.30
N PHE A 16 16.50 -12.56 -4.30
CA PHE A 16 17.05 -12.10 -3.02
C PHE A 16 16.32 -12.64 -1.78
N TRP A 17 15.52 -13.71 -1.87
CA TRP A 17 14.75 -14.23 -0.71
C TRP A 17 15.59 -14.56 0.53
N HIS A 18 16.87 -14.88 0.35
CA HIS A 18 17.80 -15.12 1.45
C HIS A 18 18.16 -13.86 2.26
N ARG A 19 17.88 -12.66 1.72
CA ARG A 19 18.16 -11.37 2.37
C ARG A 19 16.93 -10.91 3.17
N PRO A 20 17.08 -10.59 4.47
CA PRO A 20 15.94 -10.16 5.29
C PRO A 20 15.32 -8.85 4.76
N GLU A 21 16.12 -7.96 4.18
CA GLU A 21 15.67 -6.69 3.59
C GLU A 21 14.65 -6.90 2.47
N ALA A 22 14.84 -7.95 1.65
CA ALA A 22 13.91 -8.30 0.58
C ALA A 22 12.55 -8.75 1.14
N LEU A 23 12.54 -9.48 2.26
CA LEU A 23 11.31 -9.92 2.93
C LEU A 23 10.59 -8.75 3.63
N TYR A 24 11.32 -7.90 4.35
CA TYR A 24 10.75 -6.73 5.02
C TYR A 24 10.12 -5.75 4.03
N THR A 25 10.82 -5.41 2.95
CA THR A 25 10.29 -4.54 1.89
C THR A 25 9.07 -5.14 1.23
N THR A 26 9.05 -6.46 1.01
CA THR A 26 7.88 -7.17 0.46
C THR A 26 6.68 -7.09 1.41
N GLY A 27 6.89 -7.19 2.72
CA GLY A 27 5.83 -6.99 3.71
C GLY A 27 5.18 -5.61 3.60
N TYR A 28 5.99 -4.55 3.47
CA TYR A 28 5.47 -3.20 3.25
C TYR A 28 4.74 -3.04 1.91
N GLU A 29 5.24 -3.65 0.83
CA GLU A 29 4.61 -3.61 -0.49
C GLU A 29 3.25 -4.35 -0.52
N ILE A 30 3.15 -5.49 0.18
CA ILE A 30 1.88 -6.21 0.37
C ILE A 30 0.90 -5.34 1.15
N LEU A 31 1.34 -4.74 2.26
CA LEU A 31 0.49 -3.86 3.06
C LEU A 31 0.01 -2.65 2.26
N MET A 32 0.90 -1.99 1.50
CA MET A 32 0.56 -0.92 0.58
C MET A 32 -0.51 -1.37 -0.44
N GLY A 33 -0.31 -2.54 -1.06
CA GLY A 33 -1.26 -3.12 -2.01
C GLY A 33 -2.64 -3.38 -1.39
N LEU A 34 -2.68 -3.89 -0.16
CA LEU A 34 -3.93 -4.10 0.59
C LEU A 34 -4.63 -2.78 0.91
N LEU A 35 -3.89 -1.75 1.35
CA LEU A 35 -4.45 -0.43 1.64
C LEU A 35 -5.03 0.24 0.40
N TYR A 36 -4.31 0.20 -0.74
CA TYR A 36 -4.84 0.71 -1.99
C TYR A 36 -6.02 -0.10 -2.51
N GLY A 37 -5.97 -1.43 -2.41
CA GLY A 37 -7.06 -2.32 -2.81
C GLY A 37 -8.33 -2.07 -1.99
N LEU A 38 -8.19 -1.96 -0.67
CA LEU A 38 -9.29 -1.64 0.24
C LEU A 38 -9.84 -0.23 -0.06
N GLY A 39 -8.97 0.76 -0.26
CA GLY A 39 -9.39 2.11 -0.63
C GLY A 39 -10.21 2.11 -1.92
N ALA A 40 -9.72 1.43 -2.95
CA ALA A 40 -10.43 1.30 -4.22
C ALA A 40 -11.78 0.59 -4.05
N LEU A 41 -11.85 -0.47 -3.23
CA LEU A 41 -13.08 -1.19 -2.92
C LEU A 41 -14.10 -0.29 -2.20
N VAL A 42 -13.67 0.42 -1.15
CA VAL A 42 -14.51 1.35 -0.38
C VAL A 42 -15.05 2.45 -1.29
N TYR A 43 -14.18 3.06 -2.09
CA TYR A 43 -14.55 4.11 -3.05
C TYR A 43 -15.55 3.61 -4.11
N ALA A 44 -15.28 2.44 -4.70
CA ALA A 44 -16.14 1.88 -5.75
C ALA A 44 -17.51 1.44 -5.22
N THR A 45 -17.55 0.88 -4.01
CA THR A 45 -18.80 0.39 -3.41
C THR A 45 -19.63 1.48 -2.75
N ARG A 46 -19.05 2.67 -2.51
CA ARG A 46 -19.67 3.82 -1.82
C ARG A 46 -20.15 3.48 -0.40
N ILE A 47 -19.40 2.66 0.30
CA ILE A 47 -19.66 2.29 1.70
C ILE A 47 -18.88 3.29 2.58
N PRO A 48 -19.48 3.87 3.63
CA PRO A 48 -20.76 3.51 4.27
C PRO A 48 -22.00 4.30 3.80
N GLU A 49 -21.85 5.36 3.00
CA GLU A 49 -22.96 6.25 2.62
C GLU A 49 -24.08 5.55 1.84
N ARG A 50 -23.77 4.45 1.15
CA ARG A 50 -24.76 3.57 0.51
C ARG A 50 -25.71 2.91 1.50
N TRP A 51 -25.25 2.61 2.72
CA TRP A 51 -26.05 1.94 3.75
C TRP A 51 -26.86 2.91 4.61
N MET A 52 -26.37 4.13 4.78
CA MET A 52 -27.03 5.17 5.57
C MET A 52 -27.02 6.51 4.83
N PRO A 53 -27.93 6.68 3.85
CA PRO A 53 -28.08 7.95 3.13
C PRO A 53 -28.34 9.11 4.10
N GLY A 54 -27.70 10.26 3.86
CA GLY A 54 -27.86 11.47 4.68
C GLY A 54 -27.02 11.53 5.96
N LYS A 55 -26.41 10.41 6.40
CA LYS A 55 -25.58 10.40 7.64
C LYS A 55 -24.13 10.79 7.42
N PHE A 56 -23.61 10.62 6.21
CA PHE A 56 -22.20 10.82 5.88
C PHE A 56 -21.97 11.97 4.89
N ASP A 57 -22.91 12.91 4.79
CA ASP A 57 -22.90 13.96 3.77
C ASP A 57 -21.72 14.94 3.94
N ILE A 58 -21.23 15.12 5.18
CA ILE A 58 -20.13 16.04 5.50
C ILE A 58 -18.83 15.29 5.82
N ALA A 59 -18.91 14.19 6.58
CA ALA A 59 -17.74 13.46 7.05
C ALA A 59 -17.95 11.95 7.05
N GLY A 60 -16.88 11.18 6.82
CA GLY A 60 -16.86 9.72 6.92
C GLY A 60 -17.42 8.96 5.71
N HIS A 61 -17.75 9.65 4.62
CA HIS A 61 -18.14 8.99 3.37
C HIS A 61 -16.94 8.31 2.69
N SER A 62 -17.22 7.36 1.80
CA SER A 62 -16.24 6.49 1.15
C SER A 62 -15.06 7.24 0.53
N HIS A 63 -15.28 8.41 -0.07
CA HIS A 63 -14.21 9.20 -0.68
C HIS A 63 -13.24 9.78 0.35
N GLN A 64 -13.71 10.19 1.54
CA GLN A 64 -12.80 10.60 2.62
C GLN A 64 -12.00 9.41 3.15
N LEU A 65 -12.66 8.26 3.35
CA LEU A 65 -12.00 7.03 3.77
C LEU A 65 -10.96 6.56 2.75
N PHE A 66 -11.26 6.70 1.46
CA PHE A 66 -10.33 6.45 0.36
C PHE A 66 -9.07 7.31 0.49
N HIS A 67 -9.20 8.62 0.71
CA HIS A 67 -8.05 9.51 0.89
C HIS A 67 -7.19 9.10 2.09
N VAL A 68 -7.81 8.75 3.23
CA VAL A 68 -7.08 8.26 4.41
C VAL A 68 -6.29 6.99 4.08
N LEU A 69 -6.90 6.02 3.39
CA LEU A 69 -6.24 4.78 2.99
C LEU A 69 -5.12 5.02 1.98
N VAL A 70 -5.28 5.97 1.06
CA VAL A 70 -4.24 6.38 0.10
C VAL A 70 -3.04 6.98 0.83
N VAL A 71 -3.26 7.85 1.82
CA VAL A 71 -2.17 8.43 2.64
C VAL A 71 -1.45 7.34 3.43
N ALA A 72 -2.19 6.42 4.05
CA ALA A 72 -1.59 5.28 4.75
C ALA A 72 -0.77 4.39 3.80
N GLY A 73 -1.30 4.10 2.61
CA GLY A 73 -0.60 3.37 1.56
C GLY A 73 0.71 4.06 1.15
N ALA A 74 0.67 5.37 0.90
CA ALA A 74 1.86 6.17 0.58
C ALA A 74 2.90 6.14 1.71
N TYR A 75 2.46 6.21 2.97
CA TYR A 75 3.36 6.10 4.11
C TYR A 75 4.02 4.72 4.20
N THR A 76 3.27 3.64 4.00
CA THR A 76 3.85 2.28 3.97
C THR A 76 4.86 2.11 2.83
N HIS A 77 4.58 2.70 1.67
CA HIS A 77 5.51 2.72 0.54
C HIS A 77 6.78 3.51 0.87
N TYR A 78 6.63 4.65 1.55
CA TYR A 78 7.77 5.45 2.01
C TYR A 78 8.69 4.66 2.97
N GLN A 79 8.11 3.90 3.90
CA GLN A 79 8.90 3.02 4.79
C GLN A 79 9.68 1.94 4.01
N ALA A 80 9.07 1.34 2.99
CA ALA A 80 9.79 0.43 2.09
C ALA A 80 10.97 1.14 1.39
N GLY A 81 10.75 2.36 0.90
CA GLY A 81 11.78 3.20 0.28
C GLY A 81 12.97 3.48 1.22
N LEU A 82 12.70 3.80 2.49
CA LEU A 82 13.75 3.98 3.49
C LEU A 82 14.54 2.69 3.73
N MET A 83 13.87 1.54 3.75
CA MET A 83 14.55 0.24 3.88
C MET A 83 15.42 -0.06 2.66
N TYR A 84 14.96 0.24 1.44
CA TYR A 84 15.78 0.11 0.23
C TYR A 84 17.01 1.01 0.27
N LEU A 85 16.87 2.26 0.71
CA LEU A 85 18.01 3.18 0.88
C LEU A 85 19.01 2.65 1.89
N LYS A 86 18.53 2.17 3.05
CA LYS A 86 19.38 1.55 4.06
C LYS A 86 20.11 0.32 3.53
N TRP A 87 19.41 -0.54 2.78
CA TRP A 87 20.01 -1.72 2.17
C TRP A 87 21.14 -1.33 1.21
N ARG A 88 20.88 -0.36 0.31
CA ARG A 88 21.91 0.19 -0.58
C ARG A 88 23.13 0.71 0.19
N ASP A 89 22.90 1.48 1.26
CA ASP A 89 23.99 2.09 2.02
C ASP A 89 24.82 1.06 2.80
N LEU A 90 24.24 -0.09 3.17
CA LEU A 90 24.94 -1.19 3.85
C LEU A 90 25.76 -2.08 2.90
N GLU A 91 25.28 -2.33 1.68
CA GLU A 91 25.99 -3.16 0.70
C GLU A 91 27.19 -2.41 0.10
N GLY A 92 27.14 -1.07 0.08
CA GLY A 92 28.12 -0.25 -0.62
C GLY A 92 27.97 -0.35 -2.15
N CYS A 93 28.42 0.68 -2.86
CA CYS A 93 28.70 0.58 -4.30
C CYS A 93 30.08 -0.04 -4.52
#